data_AF-A0A933QY65-F1
#
_entry.id   AF-A0A933QY65-F1
#
_cell.length_a   1.000
_cell.length_b   1.000
_cell.length_c   1.000
_cell.angle_alpha   90.00
_cell.angle_beta   90.00
_cell.angle_gamma   90.00
#
_symmetry.space_group_name_H-M   'P 1'
#
loop_
_entity.id
_entity.type
_entity.pdbx_description
1 polymer ?
#
loop_
_entity_poly.entity_id
_entity_poly.type
_entity_poly.pdbx_seq_one_letter_code
_entity_poly.pdbx_strand_id
1 'polypeptide(L)'
;MHPLRRVVLYGNSIALAGIAVNCANQPDLEIISIDVQDIGVRQRLQELAADVIIFDLAAQPSDLITLFKSRSHLVLVGVGQASGDVLVLSGQYSTAFSAKDLMNLVNKQEQILS
;
A
#
# COMPACT_ATOMS: atom_id res chain seq x y z
N MET A 1 -6.04 -4.71 -23.12
CA MET A 1 -6.34 -5.30 -21.80
C MET A 1 -5.20 -4.91 -20.88
N HIS A 2 -5.47 -4.09 -19.87
CA HIS A 2 -4.51 -3.87 -18.79
C HIS A 2 -4.52 -5.12 -17.87
N PRO A 3 -3.38 -5.54 -17.30
CA PRO A 3 -3.36 -6.64 -16.37
C PRO A 3 -4.23 -6.32 -15.15
N LEU A 4 -4.98 -7.32 -14.67
CA LEU A 4 -5.84 -7.22 -13.48
C LEU A 4 -4.97 -6.79 -12.29
N ARG A 5 -5.31 -5.67 -11.65
CA ARG A 5 -4.52 -5.14 -10.54
C ARG A 5 -4.97 -5.78 -9.24
N ARG A 6 -4.05 -6.43 -8.55
CA ARG A 6 -4.35 -7.13 -7.29
C ARG A 6 -4.22 -6.18 -6.11
N VAL A 7 -5.33 -5.94 -5.43
CA VAL A 7 -5.44 -5.08 -4.25
C VAL A 7 -5.76 -5.93 -3.04
N VAL A 8 -4.88 -5.88 -2.04
CA VAL A 8 -5.12 -6.52 -0.75
C VAL A 8 -5.65 -5.50 0.23
N LEU A 9 -6.76 -5.82 0.89
CA LEU A 9 -7.27 -5.07 2.04
C LEU A 9 -6.79 -5.78 3.30
N TYR A 10 -5.86 -5.15 4.01
CA TYR A 10 -5.16 -5.73 5.16
C TYR A 10 -5.66 -5.11 6.46
N GLY A 11 -6.57 -5.82 7.14
CA GLY A 11 -7.29 -5.32 8.31
C GLY A 11 -8.77 -5.71 8.29
N ASN A 12 -9.49 -5.25 9.30
CA ASN A 12 -10.90 -5.57 9.51
C ASN A 12 -11.75 -4.35 9.90
N SER A 13 -11.29 -3.13 9.58
CA SER A 13 -12.05 -1.92 9.87
C SER A 13 -13.24 -1.72 8.94
N ILE A 14 -14.19 -0.91 9.40
CA ILE A 14 -15.34 -0.45 8.61
C ILE A 14 -14.88 0.30 7.36
N ALA A 15 -13.79 1.07 7.46
CA ALA A 15 -13.23 1.79 6.31
C ALA A 15 -12.82 0.82 5.19
N LEU A 16 -12.10 -0.26 5.54
CA LEU A 16 -11.71 -1.30 4.57
C LEU A 16 -12.92 -2.06 4.02
N ALA A 17 -13.93 -2.35 4.84
CA ALA A 17 -15.17 -2.98 4.37
C ALA A 17 -15.90 -2.10 3.35
N GLY A 18 -15.99 -0.78 3.60
CA GLY A 18 -16.58 0.18 2.65
C GLY A 18 -15.81 0.27 1.34
N ILE A 19 -14.47 0.26 1.41
CA ILE A 19 -13.60 0.21 0.22
C ILE A 19 -13.85 -1.08 -0.57
N ALA A 20 -13.94 -2.24 0.09
CA ALA A 20 -14.20 -3.53 -0.56
C ALA A 20 -15.49 -3.49 -1.39
N VAL A 21 -16.57 -2.97 -0.82
CA VAL A 21 -17.87 -2.84 -1.49
C VAL A 21 -17.77 -1.94 -2.72
N ASN A 22 -17.11 -0.79 -2.59
CA ASN A 22 -16.95 0.14 -3.71
C ASN A 22 -16.06 -0.43 -4.84
N CYS A 23 -15.03 -1.20 -4.49
CA CYS A 23 -14.13 -1.82 -5.44
C CYS A 23 -14.69 -3.08 -6.12
N ALA A 24 -15.67 -3.76 -5.52
CA ALA A 24 -16.27 -4.98 -6.07
C ALA A 24 -16.89 -4.79 -7.47
N ASN A 25 -17.23 -3.55 -7.84
CA ASN A 25 -17.81 -3.21 -9.14
C ASN A 25 -16.76 -2.83 -10.21
N GLN A 26 -15.46 -2.90 -9.89
CA GLN A 26 -14.39 -2.53 -10.81
C GLN A 26 -13.81 -3.77 -11.51
N PRO A 27 -14.03 -3.97 -12.82
CA PRO A 27 -13.64 -5.19 -13.53
C PRO A 27 -12.12 -5.38 -13.64
N ASP A 28 -11.35 -4.30 -13.46
CA ASP A 28 -9.89 -4.31 -13.57
C ASP A 28 -9.19 -4.54 -12.22
N LEU A 29 -9.94 -4.74 -11.14
CA LEU A 29 -9.40 -4.96 -9.79
C LEU A 29 -9.71 -6.36 -9.27
N GLU A 30 -8.70 -7.03 -8.74
CA GLU A 30 -8.87 -8.22 -7.89
C GLU A 30 -8.74 -7.81 -6.43
N ILE A 31 -9.84 -7.84 -5.69
CA ILE A 31 -9.86 -7.48 -4.27
C ILE A 31 -9.73 -8.72 -3.39
N ILE A 32 -8.72 -8.73 -2.52
CA ILE A 32 -8.49 -9.80 -1.55
C ILE A 32 -8.46 -9.21 -0.15
N SER A 33 -9.44 -9.55 0.69
CA SER A 33 -9.43 -9.15 2.09
C SER A 33 -8.67 -10.16 2.95
N ILE A 34 -7.83 -9.65 3.86
CA ILE A 34 -7.05 -10.42 4.81
C ILE A 34 -7.22 -9.81 6.18
N ASP A 35 -7.67 -10.61 7.15
CA ASP A 35 -7.67 -10.19 8.55
C ASP A 35 -6.26 -10.33 9.12
N VAL A 36 -5.79 -9.29 9.82
CA VAL A 36 -4.49 -9.29 10.50
C VAL A 36 -4.40 -10.32 11.64
N GLN A 37 -5.55 -10.79 12.13
CA GLN A 37 -5.65 -11.82 13.17
C GLN A 37 -5.59 -13.24 12.59
N ASP A 38 -5.61 -13.40 11.25
CA ASP A 38 -5.54 -14.72 10.63
C ASP A 38 -4.20 -15.42 10.93
N ILE A 39 -4.28 -16.71 11.26
CA ILE A 39 -3.09 -17.54 11.44
C ILE A 39 -2.34 -17.61 10.09
N GLY A 40 -1.04 -17.29 10.11
CA GLY A 40 -0.21 -17.33 8.90
C GLY A 40 -0.37 -16.12 7.98
N VAL A 41 -1.01 -15.04 8.44
CA VAL A 41 -1.26 -13.81 7.65
C VAL A 41 -0.02 -13.30 6.91
N ARG A 42 1.14 -13.30 7.56
CA ARG A 42 2.41 -12.81 6.98
C ARG A 42 2.85 -13.64 5.78
N GLN A 43 2.76 -14.97 5.90
CA GLN A 43 3.11 -15.89 4.81
C GLN A 43 2.15 -15.71 3.64
N ARG A 44 0.84 -15.66 3.92
CA ARG A 44 -0.19 -15.43 2.90
C ARG A 44 0.06 -14.11 2.15
N LEU A 45 0.41 -13.04 2.86
CA LEU A 45 0.73 -11.75 2.27
C LEU A 45 1.99 -11.79 1.38
N GLN A 46 2.99 -12.59 1.76
CA GLN A 46 4.20 -12.81 0.96
C GLN A 46 3.98 -13.71 -0.25
N GLU A 47 3.01 -14.62 -0.22
CA GLU A 47 2.65 -15.47 -1.37
C GLU A 47 1.78 -14.71 -2.37
N LEU A 48 1.00 -13.75 -1.89
CA LEU A 48 0.20 -12.88 -2.74
C LEU A 48 1.11 -11.88 -3.47
N ALA A 49 1.12 -11.95 -4.80
CA ALA A 49 1.69 -10.94 -5.67
C ALA A 49 0.79 -9.69 -5.72
N ALA A 50 0.65 -9.00 -4.59
CA ALA A 50 -0.16 -7.78 -4.50
C ALA A 50 0.55 -6.60 -5.17
N ASP A 51 -0.18 -5.85 -5.99
CA ASP A 51 0.27 -4.59 -6.56
C ASP A 51 0.03 -3.43 -5.58
N VAL A 52 -1.05 -3.54 -4.78
CA VAL A 52 -1.46 -2.55 -3.78
C VAL A 52 -1.87 -3.25 -2.50
N ILE A 53 -1.45 -2.73 -1.35
CA ILE A 53 -2.00 -3.10 -0.04
C ILE A 53 -2.62 -1.86 0.59
N ILE A 54 -3.91 -1.93 0.90
CA ILE A 54 -4.64 -0.90 1.65
C ILE A 54 -4.78 -1.37 3.09
N PHE A 55 -4.39 -0.55 4.07
CA PHE A 55 -4.38 -0.90 5.49
C PHE A 55 -4.79 0.28 6.37
N ASP A 56 -5.26 0.00 7.58
CA ASP A 56 -5.56 1.05 8.55
C ASP A 56 -4.29 1.73 9.07
N LEU A 57 -4.23 3.07 9.02
CA LEU A 57 -3.09 3.83 9.58
C LEU A 57 -2.89 3.63 11.08
N ALA A 58 -3.95 3.26 11.80
CA ALA A 58 -3.87 2.94 13.22
C ALA A 58 -3.19 1.59 13.50
N ALA A 59 -3.06 0.71 12.50
CA ALA A 59 -2.38 -0.57 12.64
C ALA A 59 -0.86 -0.41 12.50
N GLN A 60 -0.06 -1.18 13.26
CA GLN A 60 1.40 -1.15 13.16
C GLN A 60 1.84 -1.79 11.82
N PRO A 61 2.44 -1.04 10.88
CA PRO A 61 2.69 -1.54 9.53
C PRO A 61 4.03 -2.28 9.39
N SER A 62 4.67 -2.72 10.47
CA SER A 62 6.07 -3.22 10.44
C SER A 62 6.29 -4.36 9.43
N ASP A 63 5.33 -5.29 9.32
CA ASP A 63 5.35 -6.38 8.36
C ASP A 63 5.16 -5.88 6.91
N LEU A 64 4.29 -4.88 6.73
CA LEU A 64 4.03 -4.26 5.43
C LEU A 64 5.25 -3.47 4.93
N ILE A 65 5.95 -2.76 5.82
CA ILE A 65 7.18 -2.04 5.47
C ILE A 65 8.28 -3.01 5.05
N THR A 66 8.40 -4.16 5.72
CA THR A 66 9.37 -5.19 5.34
C THR A 66 9.05 -5.76 3.95
N LEU A 67 7.76 -6.03 3.67
CA LEU A 67 7.31 -6.50 2.36
C LEU A 67 7.50 -5.45 1.26
N PHE A 68 7.22 -4.18 1.57
CA PHE A 68 7.46 -3.06 0.66
C PHE A 68 8.93 -2.91 0.31
N LYS A 69 9.82 -3.12 1.28
CA LYS A 69 11.28 -3.15 1.04
C LYS A 69 11.74 -4.23 0.08
N SER A 70 11.06 -5.38 0.02
CA SER A 70 11.42 -6.48 -0.87
C SER A 70 10.74 -6.40 -2.25
N ARG A 71 9.79 -5.48 -2.46
CA ARG A 71 8.98 -5.39 -3.68
C ARG A 71 8.91 -3.96 -4.21
N SER A 72 9.76 -3.65 -5.17
CA SER A 72 9.85 -2.32 -5.79
C SER A 72 8.57 -1.84 -6.50
N HIS A 73 7.66 -2.74 -6.88
CA HIS A 73 6.40 -2.41 -7.54
C HIS A 73 5.22 -2.27 -6.58
N LEU A 74 5.38 -2.68 -5.31
CA LEU A 74 4.31 -2.65 -4.33
C LEU A 74 4.01 -1.20 -3.91
N VAL A 75 2.73 -0.86 -3.86
CA VAL A 75 2.23 0.38 -3.27
C VAL A 75 1.51 0.07 -1.98
N LEU A 76 1.87 0.75 -0.89
CA LEU A 76 1.10 0.72 0.35
C LEU A 76 0.22 1.97 0.45
N VAL A 77 -1.03 1.77 0.84
CA VAL A 77 -2.01 2.84 1.03
C VAL A 77 -2.57 2.74 2.45
N GLY A 78 -2.12 3.61 3.34
CA GLY A 78 -2.67 3.74 4.68
C GLY A 78 -3.93 4.61 4.65
N VAL A 79 -5.02 4.15 5.27
CA VAL A 79 -6.26 4.92 5.41
C VAL A 79 -6.53 5.28 6.87
N GLY A 80 -6.82 6.55 7.13
CA GLY A 80 -7.20 7.06 8.45
C GLY A 80 -8.71 6.92 8.69
N GLN A 81 -9.12 6.63 9.93
CA GLN A 81 -10.52 6.40 10.27
C GLN A 81 -11.37 7.69 10.42
N ALA A 82 -10.75 8.85 10.62
CA ALA A 82 -11.46 10.05 11.12
C ALA A 82 -11.62 11.21 10.11
N SER A 83 -10.75 11.29 9.09
CA SER A 83 -10.55 12.51 8.29
C SER A 83 -10.53 12.27 6.77
N GLY A 84 -10.61 11.02 6.33
CA GLY A 84 -10.36 10.67 4.92
C GLY A 84 -8.89 10.81 4.51
N ASP A 85 -7.99 10.91 5.51
CA ASP A 85 -6.55 10.98 5.25
C ASP A 85 -6.08 9.67 4.61
N VAL A 86 -5.32 9.82 3.53
CA VAL A 86 -4.69 8.71 2.82
C VAL A 86 -3.18 8.95 2.80
N LEU A 87 -2.42 7.98 3.30
CA LEU A 87 -0.98 7.93 3.17
C LEU A 87 -0.61 6.97 2.04
N VAL A 88 0.10 7.44 1.02
CA VAL A 88 0.60 6.57 -0.05
C VAL A 88 2.11 6.42 0.10
N LEU A 89 2.57 5.18 0.24
CA LEU A 89 3.99 4.82 0.14
C LEU A 89 4.18 4.03 -1.14
N SER A 90 4.95 4.58 -2.07
CA SER A 90 5.30 3.92 -3.33
C SER A 90 6.81 3.72 -3.43
N GLY A 91 7.22 2.55 -3.91
CA GLY A 91 8.62 2.17 -3.99
C GLY A 91 9.28 2.82 -5.19
N GLN A 92 10.04 3.89 -4.98
CA GLN A 92 11.08 4.31 -5.93
C GLN A 92 12.44 4.23 -5.23
N TYR A 93 13.15 3.13 -5.46
CA TYR A 93 14.51 2.98 -4.97
C TYR A 93 15.46 3.80 -5.85
N SER A 94 15.94 4.91 -5.30
CA SER A 94 17.10 5.62 -5.83
C SER A 94 18.23 5.51 -4.82
N THR A 95 19.44 5.22 -5.29
CA THR A 95 20.60 5.23 -4.42
C THR A 95 21.06 6.67 -4.26
N ALA A 96 20.89 7.24 -3.07
CA ALA A 96 21.48 8.52 -2.72
C ALA A 96 22.84 8.25 -2.07
N PHE A 97 23.92 8.69 -2.71
CA PHE A 97 25.29 8.47 -2.24
C PHE A 97 25.84 9.67 -1.47
N SER A 98 25.11 10.79 -1.47
CA SER A 98 25.48 12.01 -0.75
C SER A 98 24.25 12.77 -0.22
N ALA A 99 24.47 13.66 0.75
CA ALA A 99 23.44 14.57 1.24
C ALA A 99 22.85 15.45 0.12
N LYS A 100 23.66 15.79 -0.89
CA LYS A 100 23.22 16.54 -2.07
C LYS A 100 22.21 15.75 -2.91
N ASP A 101 22.41 14.44 -3.05
CA ASP A 101 21.48 13.57 -3.78
C ASP A 101 20.13 13.46 -3.06
N LEU A 102 20.15 13.41 -1.73
CA LEU A 102 18.93 13.44 -0.92
C LEU A 102 18.17 14.76 -1.09
N MET A 103 18.86 15.91 -1.02
CA MET A 103 18.22 17.23 -1.21
C MET A 103 17.60 17.37 -2.60
N ASN A 104 18.25 16.84 -3.64
CA ASN A 104 17.71 16.83 -4.99
C ASN A 104 16.44 15.97 -5.10
N LEU A 105 16.38 14.85 -4.37
CA LEU A 105 15.19 13.99 -4.34
C LEU A 105 14.00 14.70 -3.67
N VAL A 106 14.25 15.39 -2.55
CA VAL A 106 13.22 16.19 -1.85
C VAL A 106 12.66 17.28 -2.77
N ASN A 107 13.53 18.06 -3.43
CA ASN A 107 13.11 19.15 -4.31
C ASN A 107 12.33 18.67 -5.55
N LYS A 108 12.55 17.44 -6.04
CA LYS A 108 11.79 16.87 -7.15
C LYS A 108 10.34 16.53 -6.79
N GLN A 109 10.05 16.24 -5.52
CA GLN A 109 8.70 15.88 -5.08
C GLN A 109 7.77 17.09 -5.03
N GLU A 110 8.27 18.28 -4.68
CA GLU A 110 7.43 19.49 -4.63
C GLU A 110 6.90 19.92 -6.01
N GLN A 111 7.65 19.62 -7.08
CA GLN A 111 7.26 19.96 -8.45
C GLN A 111 6.17 19.03 -9.02
N ILE A 112 5.92 17.86 -8.40
CA ILE A 112 4.90 16.90 -8.83
C ILE A 112 3.54 17.20 -8.19
N LEU A 113 3.53 17.95 -7.08
CA LEU A 113 2.33 18.32 -6.33
C LEU A 113 1.86 19.77 -6.59
N SER A 114 2.54 20.49 -7.49
CA SER A 114 2.22 21.86 -7.93
C SER A 114 1.45 21.85 -9.25
#